data_AF-A0A973CR12-F1
#
_entry.id   AF-A0A973CR12-F1
#
_cell.length_a   1.000
_cell.length_b   1.000
_cell.length_c   1.000
_cell.angle_alpha   90.00
_cell.angle_beta   90.00
_cell.angle_gamma   90.00
#
_symmetry.space_group_name_H-M   'P 1'
#
loop_
_entity.id
_entity.type
_entity.pdbx_description
1 polymer ?
#
loop_
_entity_poly.entity_id
_entity_poly.type
_entity_poly.pdbx_seq_one_letter_code
_entity_poly.pdbx_strand_id
1 'polypeptide(L)'
;MIIACLDLEGVLTPEIWINVAERTGIDALRLTTRDEPDYDVLMGKRLAILEEHGLGLSDIQAVIATLDPLPGARDFLDWLRERFQVVILSDTFYEFADPLMQALGRPTLLCHSLEIDARGRVAGYRIRLPDQKRRAVEAFRALAFQTIAAGDSYNDTSMLGAADAGILFRPPENVIREFPDFPVTQGYEELREAFLAGEAQCAALA
;
A
#
# COMPACT_ATOMS: atom_id res chain seq x y z
N MET A 1 19.38 -8.99 -10.63
CA MET A 1 18.47 -9.46 -9.55
C MET A 1 17.45 -8.37 -9.32
N ILE A 2 16.16 -8.71 -9.29
CA ILE A 2 15.07 -7.74 -9.27
C ILE A 2 14.28 -7.84 -7.96
N ILE A 3 13.97 -6.68 -7.38
CA ILE A 3 13.01 -6.52 -6.29
C ILE A 3 11.72 -5.95 -6.86
N ALA A 4 10.61 -6.68 -6.70
CA ALA A 4 9.27 -6.20 -6.98
C ALA A 4 8.73 -5.44 -5.75
N CYS A 5 8.44 -4.16 -5.94
CA CYS A 5 7.85 -3.29 -4.93
C CYS A 5 6.36 -3.11 -5.23
N LEU A 6 5.49 -3.40 -4.26
CA LEU A 6 4.04 -3.24 -4.43
C LEU A 6 3.51 -2.27 -3.39
N ASP A 7 2.53 -1.44 -3.76
CA ASP A 7 1.61 -0.92 -2.75
C ASP A 7 0.73 -2.04 -2.17
N LEU A 8 0.07 -1.76 -1.05
CA LEU A 8 -0.83 -2.67 -0.36
C LEU A 8 -2.29 -2.42 -0.70
N GLU A 9 -2.81 -1.26 -0.31
CA GLU A 9 -4.21 -0.87 -0.50
C GLU A 9 -4.43 -0.53 -1.99
N GLY A 10 -5.58 -0.89 -2.55
CA GLY A 10 -5.85 -0.74 -4.00
C GLY A 10 -5.19 -1.79 -4.90
N VAL A 11 -4.02 -2.31 -4.50
CA VAL A 11 -3.24 -3.32 -5.26
C VAL A 11 -3.48 -4.75 -4.77
N LEU A 12 -3.35 -5.01 -3.47
CA LEU A 12 -3.49 -6.35 -2.87
C LEU A 12 -4.69 -6.45 -1.94
N THR A 13 -5.06 -5.35 -1.28
CA THR A 13 -6.13 -5.29 -0.30
C THR A 13 -7.08 -4.13 -0.63
N PRO A 14 -8.34 -4.19 -0.16
CA PRO A 14 -9.19 -3.00 -0.23
C PRO A 14 -8.68 -1.90 0.73
N GLU A 15 -9.17 -0.68 0.53
CA GLU A 15 -8.90 0.49 1.39
C GLU A 15 -9.37 0.25 2.84
N ILE A 16 -8.44 0.27 3.80
CA ILE A 16 -8.72 -0.10 5.19
C ILE A 16 -9.73 0.86 5.81
N TRP A 17 -9.49 2.17 5.71
CA TRP A 17 -10.33 3.17 6.38
C TRP A 17 -11.76 3.22 5.84
N ILE A 18 -11.94 3.04 4.54
CA ILE A 18 -13.27 2.98 3.91
C ILE A 18 -14.03 1.75 4.44
N ASN A 19 -13.37 0.61 4.52
CA ASN A 19 -13.99 -0.62 5.03
C ASN A 19 -14.28 -0.55 6.53
N VAL A 20 -13.40 0.08 7.32
CA VAL A 20 -13.65 0.35 8.74
C VAL A 20 -14.89 1.24 8.90
N ALA A 21 -15.03 2.30 8.10
CA ALA A 21 -16.21 3.16 8.11
C ALA A 21 -17.48 2.38 7.79
N GLU A 22 -17.44 1.51 6.77
CA GLU A 22 -18.58 0.68 6.36
C GLU A 22 -19.04 -0.30 7.43
N ARG A 23 -18.09 -0.97 8.07
CA ARG A 23 -18.37 -2.01 9.06
C ARG A 23 -18.79 -1.46 10.41
N THR A 24 -18.27 -0.29 10.78
CA THR A 24 -18.64 0.40 12.02
C THR A 24 -19.87 1.30 11.85
N GLY A 25 -20.23 1.65 10.61
CA GLY A 25 -21.29 2.61 10.31
C GLY A 25 -20.89 4.06 10.58
N ILE A 26 -19.59 4.35 10.75
CA ILE A 26 -19.06 5.68 11.08
C ILE A 26 -18.57 6.35 9.79
N ASP A 27 -19.47 7.06 9.10
CA ASP A 27 -19.18 7.72 7.82
C ASP A 27 -18.01 8.71 7.88
N ALA A 28 -17.77 9.32 9.04
CA ALA A 28 -16.67 10.27 9.22
C ALA A 28 -15.28 9.62 9.04
N LEU A 29 -15.15 8.30 9.15
CA LEU A 29 -13.90 7.58 8.88
C LEU A 29 -13.59 7.44 7.37
N ARG A 30 -14.55 7.78 6.49
CA ARG A 30 -14.34 7.78 5.04
C ARG A 30 -13.47 8.93 4.52
N LEU A 31 -13.10 9.88 5.39
CA LEU A 31 -12.24 11.00 5.03
C LEU A 31 -10.96 10.48 4.36
N THR A 32 -10.59 11.09 3.24
CA THR A 32 -9.39 10.77 2.46
C THR A 32 -8.48 12.00 2.33
N THR A 33 -7.33 11.82 1.70
CA THR A 33 -6.44 12.94 1.35
C THR A 33 -7.02 13.90 0.32
N ARG A 34 -8.13 13.53 -0.35
CA ARG A 34 -8.89 14.46 -1.21
C ARG A 34 -9.70 15.45 -0.39
N ASP A 35 -10.16 15.03 0.79
CA ASP A 35 -10.95 15.86 1.71
C ASP A 35 -10.05 16.67 2.64
N GLU A 36 -8.92 16.09 3.05
CA GLU A 36 -7.91 16.71 3.89
C GLU A 36 -6.49 16.35 3.38
N PRO A 37 -5.83 17.23 2.61
CA PRO A 37 -4.53 16.92 2.02
C PRO A 37 -3.38 16.86 3.04
N ASP A 38 -3.54 17.50 4.21
CA ASP A 38 -2.57 17.38 5.29
C ASP A 38 -2.77 16.04 6.03
N TYR A 39 -1.83 15.12 5.83
CA TYR A 39 -1.91 13.78 6.42
C TYR A 39 -1.97 13.82 7.95
N ASP A 40 -1.32 14.80 8.59
CA ASP A 40 -1.31 14.90 10.04
C ASP A 40 -2.68 15.38 10.56
N VAL A 41 -3.30 16.33 9.86
CA VAL A 41 -4.67 16.76 10.16
C VAL A 41 -5.68 15.64 9.90
N LEU A 42 -5.53 14.90 8.80
CA LEU A 42 -6.40 13.76 8.46
C LEU A 42 -6.32 12.67 9.53
N MET A 43 -5.11 12.29 9.93
CA MET A 43 -4.92 11.28 10.97
C MET A 43 -5.41 11.78 12.32
N GLY A 44 -5.16 13.04 12.69
CA GLY A 44 -5.72 13.63 13.90
C GLY A 44 -7.25 13.55 13.95
N LYS A 45 -7.92 13.85 12.84
CA LYS A 45 -9.39 13.70 12.71
C LYS A 45 -9.81 12.24 12.88
N ARG A 46 -9.18 11.30 12.18
CA ARG A 46 -9.50 9.85 12.28
C ARG A 46 -9.33 9.32 13.69
N LEU A 47 -8.24 9.65 14.36
CA LEU A 47 -7.98 9.21 15.75
C LEU A 47 -8.98 9.82 16.74
N ALA A 48 -9.33 11.10 16.59
CA ALA A 48 -10.37 11.72 17.42
C ALA A 48 -11.73 11.03 17.25
N ILE A 49 -12.09 10.63 16.02
CA ILE A 49 -13.32 9.88 15.76
C ILE A 49 -13.29 8.51 16.45
N LEU A 50 -12.16 7.80 16.39
CA LEU A 50 -11.99 6.52 17.09
C LEU A 50 -12.18 6.69 18.60
N GLU A 51 -11.60 7.74 19.19
CA GLU A 51 -11.74 8.05 20.61
C GLU A 51 -13.19 8.39 21.00
N GLU A 52 -13.88 9.22 20.21
CA GLU A 52 -15.29 9.59 20.42
C GLU A 52 -16.22 8.37 20.46
N HIS A 53 -15.95 7.38 19.60
CA HIS A 53 -16.73 6.15 19.51
C HIS A 53 -16.22 5.03 20.43
N GLY A 54 -15.16 5.29 21.21
CA GLY A 54 -14.57 4.31 22.12
C GLY A 54 -13.95 3.10 21.44
N LEU A 55 -13.52 3.23 20.18
CA LEU A 55 -12.94 2.14 19.40
C LEU A 55 -11.43 2.00 19.70
N GLY A 56 -11.04 0.82 20.20
CA GLY A 56 -9.64 0.45 20.42
C GLY A 56 -9.03 -0.27 19.23
N LEU A 57 -7.73 -0.56 19.31
CA LEU A 57 -7.01 -1.30 18.28
C LEU A 57 -7.64 -2.66 18.01
N SER A 58 -8.07 -3.38 19.05
CA SER A 58 -8.69 -4.70 18.90
C SER A 58 -9.99 -4.66 18.11
N ASP A 59 -10.79 -3.60 18.26
CA ASP A 59 -12.06 -3.44 17.53
C ASP A 59 -11.77 -3.20 16.05
N ILE A 60 -10.79 -2.36 15.75
CA ILE A 60 -10.36 -2.07 14.38
C ILE A 60 -9.74 -3.31 13.73
N GLN A 61 -8.87 -4.03 14.44
CA GLN A 61 -8.30 -5.29 13.96
C GLN A 61 -9.37 -6.36 13.73
N ALA A 62 -10.40 -6.44 14.58
CA ALA A 62 -11.52 -7.36 14.38
C ALA A 62 -12.29 -7.04 13.10
N VAL A 63 -12.49 -5.75 12.80
CA VAL A 63 -13.11 -5.32 11.54
C VAL A 63 -12.21 -5.67 10.35
N ILE A 64 -10.91 -5.33 10.41
CA ILE A 64 -9.96 -5.59 9.32
C ILE A 64 -9.78 -7.10 9.08
N ALA A 65 -9.85 -7.93 10.11
CA ALA A 65 -9.78 -9.39 9.99
C ALA A 65 -10.95 -10.00 9.21
N THR A 66 -12.03 -9.24 8.99
CA THR A 66 -13.14 -9.66 8.10
C THR A 66 -12.95 -9.28 6.64
N LEU A 67 -11.85 -8.57 6.33
CA LEU A 67 -11.51 -8.17 4.96
C LEU A 67 -10.67 -9.24 4.31
N ASP A 68 -11.06 -9.60 3.09
CA ASP A 68 -10.26 -10.46 2.22
C ASP A 68 -9.33 -9.60 1.36
N PRO A 69 -8.15 -10.13 1.00
CA PRO A 69 -7.39 -9.60 -0.13
C PRO A 69 -8.27 -9.47 -1.39
N LEU A 70 -7.90 -8.57 -2.29
CA LEU A 70 -8.65 -8.40 -3.54
C LEU A 70 -8.69 -9.73 -4.34
N PRO A 71 -9.77 -10.00 -5.11
CA PRO A 71 -9.90 -11.25 -5.85
C PRO A 71 -8.72 -11.49 -6.81
N GLY A 72 -7.95 -12.55 -6.56
CA GLY A 72 -6.74 -12.90 -7.33
C GLY A 72 -5.43 -12.31 -6.80
N ALA A 73 -5.46 -11.44 -5.78
CA ALA A 73 -4.27 -10.81 -5.21
C ALA A 73 -3.28 -11.83 -4.65
N ARG A 74 -3.79 -12.85 -3.95
CA ARG A 74 -2.94 -13.90 -3.36
C ARG A 74 -2.21 -14.72 -4.42
N ASP A 75 -2.93 -15.14 -5.46
CA ASP A 75 -2.36 -15.92 -6.58
C ASP A 75 -1.35 -15.08 -7.39
N PHE A 76 -1.63 -13.78 -7.55
CA PHE A 76 -0.68 -12.85 -8.15
C PHE A 76 0.60 -12.72 -7.30
N LEU A 77 0.45 -12.52 -5.99
CA LEU A 77 1.56 -12.35 -5.07
C LEU A 77 2.44 -13.61 -4.98
N ASP A 78 1.83 -14.79 -4.95
CA ASP A 78 2.56 -16.05 -4.94
C ASP A 78 3.32 -16.28 -6.26
N TRP A 79 2.70 -15.98 -7.41
CA TRP A 79 3.38 -15.98 -8.71
C TRP A 79 4.58 -15.01 -8.76
N LEU A 80 4.45 -13.84 -8.13
CA LEU A 80 5.50 -12.82 -8.10
C LEU A 80 6.70 -13.29 -7.25
N ARG A 81 6.45 -13.96 -6.13
CA ARG A 81 7.48 -14.51 -5.23
C ARG A 81 8.30 -15.65 -5.86
N GLU A 82 7.73 -16.37 -6.82
CA GLU A 82 8.47 -17.40 -7.57
C GLU A 82 9.55 -16.79 -8.49
N ARG A 83 9.43 -15.50 -8.82
CA ARG A 83 10.25 -14.82 -9.84
C ARG A 83 11.13 -13.71 -9.26
N PHE A 84 10.62 -12.99 -8.27
CA PHE A 84 11.24 -11.80 -7.71
C PHE A 84 11.32 -11.87 -6.19
N GLN A 85 12.22 -11.07 -5.62
CA GLN A 85 12.11 -10.71 -4.21
C GLN A 85 10.98 -9.68 -4.08
N VAL A 86 10.04 -9.87 -3.17
CA VAL A 86 8.85 -9.02 -3.07
C VAL A 86 8.87 -8.22 -1.76
N VAL A 87 8.68 -6.91 -1.87
CA VAL A 87 8.53 -6.00 -0.73
C VAL A 87 7.28 -5.15 -0.91
N ILE A 88 6.47 -5.05 0.14
CA ILE A 88 5.30 -4.17 0.18
C ILE A 88 5.70 -2.83 0.77
N LEU A 89 5.40 -1.73 0.08
CA LEU A 89 5.69 -0.35 0.46
C LEU A 89 4.36 0.40 0.59
N SER A 90 3.89 0.64 1.82
CA SER A 90 2.54 1.18 2.06
C SER A 90 2.55 2.25 3.15
N ASP A 91 1.70 3.26 3.01
CA ASP A 91 1.48 4.31 4.02
C ASP A 91 0.48 3.90 5.12
N THR A 92 0.14 2.62 5.17
CA THR A 92 -0.62 2.00 6.26
C THR A 92 0.18 1.93 7.57
N PHE A 93 -0.38 1.27 8.59
CA PHE A 93 0.25 1.03 9.88
C PHE A 93 0.35 -0.46 10.19
N TYR A 94 1.47 -0.91 10.79
CA TYR A 94 1.69 -2.33 11.10
C TYR A 94 0.56 -2.94 11.93
N GLU A 95 0.08 -2.19 12.92
CA GLU A 95 -0.96 -2.61 13.86
C GLU A 95 -2.31 -2.80 13.16
N PHE A 96 -2.61 -2.02 12.12
CA PHE A 96 -3.82 -2.20 11.31
C PHE A 96 -3.65 -3.25 10.23
N ALA A 97 -2.48 -3.32 9.58
CA ALA A 97 -2.26 -4.21 8.44
C ALA A 97 -2.09 -5.69 8.84
N ASP A 98 -1.71 -6.02 10.08
CA ASP A 98 -1.33 -7.40 10.46
C ASP A 98 -2.33 -8.50 10.04
N PRO A 99 -3.66 -8.34 10.24
CA PRO A 99 -4.62 -9.36 9.80
C PRO A 99 -4.60 -9.61 8.28
N LEU A 100 -4.52 -8.54 7.48
CA LEU A 100 -4.42 -8.65 6.01
C LEU A 100 -3.07 -9.25 5.60
N MET A 101 -1.99 -8.87 6.28
CA MET A 101 -0.66 -9.42 6.02
C MET A 101 -0.60 -10.93 6.29
N GLN A 102 -1.33 -11.43 7.29
CA GLN A 102 -1.47 -12.87 7.51
C GLN A 102 -2.16 -13.56 6.31
N ALA A 103 -3.24 -13.00 5.77
CA ALA A 103 -3.93 -13.54 4.59
C ALA A 103 -3.03 -13.54 3.33
N LEU A 104 -2.12 -12.57 3.22
CA LEU A 104 -1.14 -12.48 2.13
C LEU A 104 0.11 -13.36 2.32
N GLY A 105 0.22 -14.09 3.44
CA GLY A 105 1.39 -14.95 3.72
C GLY A 105 2.61 -14.19 4.24
N ARG A 106 2.39 -13.08 4.95
CA ARG A 106 3.40 -12.25 5.63
C ARG A 106 4.61 -11.86 4.76
N PRO A 107 4.42 -11.24 3.57
CA PRO A 107 5.53 -10.62 2.87
C PRO A 107 6.17 -9.51 3.72
N THR A 108 7.41 -9.15 3.42
CA THR A 108 8.03 -7.97 4.04
C THR A 108 7.18 -6.73 3.75
N LEU A 109 6.71 -6.08 4.81
CA LEU A 109 6.00 -4.81 4.76
C LEU A 109 6.90 -3.73 5.34
N LEU A 110 7.05 -2.64 4.60
CA LEU A 110 7.64 -1.42 5.10
C LEU A 110 6.54 -0.34 5.16
N CYS A 111 5.98 -0.11 6.35
CA CYS A 111 4.97 0.94 6.59
C CYS A 111 5.23 1.78 7.85
N HIS A 112 4.22 2.53 8.30
CA HIS A 112 4.24 3.34 9.53
C HIS A 112 3.80 2.52 10.76
N SER A 113 3.81 3.12 11.94
CA SER A 113 3.38 2.48 13.19
C SER A 113 2.40 3.35 13.98
N LEU A 114 1.46 2.76 14.68
CA LEU A 114 0.59 3.42 15.65
C LEU A 114 1.23 3.49 17.04
N GLU A 115 0.77 4.44 17.84
CA GLU A 115 1.07 4.51 19.26
C GLU A 115 -0.15 4.03 20.04
N ILE A 116 0.00 2.93 20.76
CA ILE A 116 -1.09 2.27 21.48
C ILE A 116 -0.90 2.48 22.99
N ASP A 117 -1.93 2.99 23.65
CA ASP A 117 -1.88 3.20 25.11
C ASP A 117 -2.11 1.90 25.90
N ALA A 118 -1.92 1.98 27.22
CA ALA A 118 -2.09 0.83 28.12
C ALA A 118 -3.53 0.27 28.17
N ARG A 119 -4.52 0.98 27.61
CA ARG A 119 -5.92 0.54 27.50
C ARG A 119 -6.24 -0.01 26.10
N GLY A 120 -5.25 -0.12 25.21
CA GLY A 120 -5.42 -0.63 23.86
C GLY A 120 -6.03 0.39 22.88
N ARG A 121 -6.05 1.68 23.22
CA ARG A 121 -6.54 2.74 22.33
C ARG A 121 -5.41 3.28 21.47
N VAL A 122 -5.77 3.74 20.28
CA VAL A 122 -4.83 4.40 19.36
C VAL A 122 -4.64 5.85 19.83
N ALA A 123 -3.54 6.10 20.54
CA ALA A 123 -3.21 7.41 21.12
C ALA A 123 -2.48 8.34 20.14
N GLY A 124 -1.91 7.78 19.07
CA GLY A 124 -1.13 8.52 18.10
C GLY A 124 -0.64 7.62 16.97
N TYR A 125 0.21 8.17 16.12
CA TYR A 125 0.90 7.45 15.06
C TYR A 125 2.28 8.05 14.83
N ARG A 126 3.16 7.25 14.20
CA ARG A 126 4.52 7.63 13.89
C ARG A 126 4.83 7.33 12.44
N ILE A 127 5.06 8.39 11.67
CA ILE A 127 5.61 8.30 10.33
C ILE A 127 7.04 7.77 10.40
N ARG A 128 7.31 6.70 9.64
CA ARG A 128 8.64 6.06 9.63
C ARG A 128 9.69 6.95 8.97
N LEU A 129 9.36 7.47 7.79
CA LEU A 129 10.23 8.28 6.95
C LEU A 129 9.36 9.07 5.95
N PRO A 130 9.59 10.38 5.74
CA PRO A 130 8.92 11.12 4.67
C PRO A 130 9.23 10.51 3.30
N ASP A 131 8.19 10.36 2.46
CA ASP A 131 8.29 9.80 1.11
C ASP A 131 8.96 8.41 1.08
N GLN A 132 8.61 7.60 2.08
CA GLN A 132 9.24 6.32 2.37
C GLN A 132 9.25 5.33 1.20
N LYS A 133 8.23 5.33 0.34
CA LYS A 133 8.11 4.37 -0.76
C LYS A 133 9.22 4.62 -1.79
N ARG A 134 9.37 5.88 -2.23
CA ARG A 134 10.51 6.29 -3.07
C ARG A 134 11.85 5.98 -2.41
N ARG A 135 12.02 6.36 -1.14
CA ARG A 135 13.28 6.15 -0.41
C ARG A 135 13.67 4.68 -0.29
N ALA A 136 12.70 3.79 -0.14
CA ALA A 136 12.95 2.35 -0.10
C ALA A 136 13.44 1.84 -1.47
N VAL A 137 12.78 2.24 -2.57
CA VAL A 137 13.22 1.91 -3.94
C VAL A 137 14.63 2.42 -4.21
N GLU A 138 14.93 3.69 -3.88
CA GLU A 138 16.28 4.27 -4.00
C GLU A 138 17.32 3.46 -3.20
N ALA A 139 16.98 3.01 -1.99
CA ALA A 139 17.87 2.20 -1.16
C ALA A 139 18.13 0.81 -1.77
N PHE A 140 17.10 0.14 -2.31
CA PHE A 140 17.27 -1.12 -3.02
C PHE A 140 18.19 -0.98 -4.23
N ARG A 141 18.02 0.11 -5.01
CA ARG A 141 18.89 0.43 -6.15
C ARG A 141 20.33 0.71 -5.73
N ALA A 142 20.53 1.41 -4.61
CA ALA A 142 21.87 1.65 -4.06
C ALA A 142 22.59 0.35 -3.63
N LEU A 143 21.84 -0.72 -3.37
CA LEU A 143 22.35 -2.08 -3.14
C LEU A 143 22.55 -2.89 -4.44
N ALA A 144 22.51 -2.21 -5.60
CA ALA A 144 22.65 -2.79 -6.93
C ALA A 144 21.55 -3.80 -7.32
N PHE A 145 20.36 -3.70 -6.71
CA PHE A 145 19.16 -4.36 -7.24
C PHE A 145 18.51 -3.53 -8.32
N GLN A 146 17.91 -4.21 -9.29
CA GLN A 146 16.92 -3.62 -10.18
C GLN A 146 15.55 -3.67 -9.48
N THR A 147 14.66 -2.77 -9.87
CA THR A 147 13.41 -2.50 -9.15
C THR A 147 12.27 -2.34 -10.13
N ILE A 148 11.21 -3.13 -9.94
CA ILE A 148 9.93 -2.95 -10.64
C ILE A 148 8.90 -2.61 -9.59
N ALA A 149 8.16 -1.53 -9.77
CA ALA A 149 7.18 -1.06 -8.81
C ALA A 149 5.76 -1.03 -9.40
N ALA A 150 4.76 -1.38 -8.59
CA ALA A 150 3.35 -1.23 -8.96
C ALA A 150 2.56 -0.55 -7.83
N GLY A 151 1.71 0.40 -8.21
CA GLY A 151 0.84 1.17 -7.34
C GLY A 151 -0.43 1.59 -8.07
N ASP A 152 -1.44 2.07 -7.36
CA ASP A 152 -2.74 2.44 -7.94
C ASP A 152 -3.02 3.95 -7.86
N SER A 153 -2.26 4.69 -7.05
CA SER A 153 -2.69 6.04 -6.64
C SER A 153 -1.57 7.09 -6.77
N TYR A 154 -1.94 8.35 -6.55
CA TYR A 154 -1.03 9.50 -6.65
C TYR A 154 0.14 9.39 -5.65
N ASN A 155 -0.08 8.83 -4.45
CA ASN A 155 0.98 8.63 -3.45
C ASN A 155 2.05 7.61 -3.87
N ASP A 156 1.80 6.82 -4.91
CA ASP A 156 2.78 5.88 -5.45
C ASP A 156 3.68 6.47 -6.52
N THR A 157 3.30 7.59 -7.12
CA THR A 157 3.96 8.12 -8.32
C THR A 157 5.46 8.41 -8.10
N SER A 158 5.85 8.84 -6.90
CA SER A 158 7.26 9.03 -6.53
C SER A 158 8.04 7.70 -6.44
N MET A 159 7.40 6.63 -5.97
CA MET A 159 7.94 5.26 -5.96
C MET A 159 8.08 4.72 -7.38
N LEU A 160 7.04 4.86 -8.19
CA LEU A 160 7.00 4.38 -9.57
C LEU A 160 8.06 5.08 -10.43
N GLY A 161 8.21 6.40 -10.28
CA GLY A 161 9.21 7.17 -11.01
C GLY A 161 10.66 6.91 -10.57
N ALA A 162 10.86 6.35 -9.38
CA ALA A 162 12.20 5.99 -8.88
C ALA A 162 12.62 4.55 -9.24
N ALA A 163 11.68 3.69 -9.61
CA ALA A 163 11.95 2.32 -10.00
C ALA A 163 12.55 2.26 -11.42
N ASP A 164 13.18 1.12 -11.78
CA ASP A 164 13.63 0.87 -13.17
C ASP A 164 12.43 0.73 -14.12
N ALA A 165 11.32 0.17 -13.62
CA ALA A 165 10.04 0.12 -14.29
C ALA A 165 8.91 0.37 -13.28
N GLY A 166 8.09 1.40 -13.52
CA GLY A 166 6.89 1.70 -12.73
C GLY A 166 5.63 1.32 -13.49
N ILE A 167 4.64 0.76 -12.81
CA ILE A 167 3.38 0.27 -13.38
C ILE A 167 2.21 0.84 -12.57
N LEU A 168 1.18 1.34 -13.26
CA LEU A 168 -0.08 1.69 -12.62
C LEU A 168 -1.07 0.52 -12.69
N PHE A 169 -1.65 0.15 -11.55
CA PHE A 169 -2.65 -0.90 -11.44
C PHE A 169 -4.00 -0.32 -11.01
N ARG A 170 -5.00 -0.37 -11.89
CA ARG A 170 -6.34 0.19 -11.68
C ARG A 170 -6.36 1.65 -11.16
N PRO A 171 -5.52 2.55 -11.71
CA PRO A 171 -5.45 3.91 -11.21
C PRO A 171 -6.71 4.72 -11.53
N PRO A 172 -6.98 5.80 -10.77
CA PRO A 172 -8.01 6.74 -11.14
C PRO A 172 -7.60 7.56 -12.39
N GLU A 173 -8.61 8.00 -13.16
CA GLU A 173 -8.44 8.65 -14.46
C GLU A 173 -7.57 9.93 -14.42
N ASN A 174 -7.53 10.64 -13.29
CA ASN A 174 -6.65 11.80 -13.14
C ASN A 174 -5.17 11.40 -13.07
N VAL A 175 -4.84 10.29 -12.38
CA VAL A 175 -3.47 9.79 -12.29
C VAL A 175 -2.98 9.29 -13.66
N ILE A 176 -3.83 8.62 -14.43
CA ILE A 176 -3.51 8.21 -15.81
C ILE A 176 -3.14 9.43 -16.67
N ARG A 177 -3.93 10.51 -16.59
CA ARG A 177 -3.71 11.73 -17.38
C ARG A 177 -2.44 12.49 -16.98
N GLU A 178 -2.09 12.48 -15.70
CA GLU A 178 -0.91 13.18 -15.18
C GLU A 178 0.38 12.38 -15.35
N PHE A 179 0.30 11.04 -15.42
CA PHE A 179 1.45 10.14 -15.54
C PHE A 179 1.29 9.16 -16.71
N PRO A 180 1.22 9.67 -17.96
CA PRO A 180 0.95 8.85 -19.15
C PRO A 180 2.09 7.89 -19.52
N ASP A 181 3.28 8.08 -18.94
CA ASP A 181 4.47 7.27 -19.23
C ASP A 181 4.43 5.90 -18.52
N PHE A 182 3.59 5.74 -17.49
CA PHE A 182 3.45 4.44 -16.83
C PHE A 182 2.44 3.56 -17.58
N PRO A 183 2.77 2.29 -17.89
CA PRO A 183 1.79 1.33 -18.37
C PRO A 183 0.67 1.16 -17.34
N VAL A 184 -0.57 1.14 -17.84
CA VAL A 184 -1.77 0.97 -17.03
C VAL A 184 -2.29 -0.46 -17.20
N THR A 185 -2.60 -1.11 -16.09
CA THR A 185 -3.15 -2.46 -16.04
C THR A 185 -4.46 -2.46 -15.24
N GLN A 186 -5.42 -3.29 -15.63
CA GLN A 186 -6.77 -3.36 -15.03
C GLN A 186 -7.05 -4.71 -14.36
N GLY A 187 -6.19 -5.70 -14.56
CA GLY A 187 -6.31 -7.03 -13.98
C GLY A 187 -4.96 -7.65 -13.66
N TYR A 188 -4.95 -8.66 -12.77
CA TYR A 188 -3.70 -9.29 -12.34
C TYR A 188 -2.95 -9.98 -13.48
N GLU A 189 -3.64 -10.44 -14.52
CA GLU A 189 -2.98 -11.01 -15.70
C GLU A 189 -2.21 -9.95 -16.48
N GLU A 190 -2.83 -8.79 -16.73
CA GLU A 190 -2.14 -7.64 -17.35
C GLU A 190 -0.98 -7.16 -16.48
N LEU A 191 -1.15 -7.19 -15.14
CA LEU A 191 -0.08 -6.84 -14.21
C LEU A 191 1.08 -7.83 -14.29
N ARG A 192 0.83 -9.14 -14.41
CA ARG A 192 1.88 -10.15 -14.64
C ARG A 192 2.68 -9.85 -15.91
N GLU A 193 2.00 -9.60 -17.01
CA GLU A 193 2.64 -9.26 -18.29
C GLU A 193 3.47 -7.98 -18.18
N ALA A 194 2.97 -6.97 -17.46
CA ALA A 194 3.73 -5.74 -17.21
C ALA A 194 5.00 -5.98 -16.37
N PHE A 195 4.95 -6.87 -15.37
CA PHE A 195 6.15 -7.27 -14.62
C PHE A 195 7.16 -8.03 -15.49
N LEU A 196 6.71 -8.91 -16.38
CA LEU A 196 7.58 -9.61 -17.34
C LEU A 196 8.23 -8.64 -18.34
N ALA A 197 7.47 -7.66 -18.82
CA ALA A 197 8.01 -6.59 -19.67
C ALA A 197 9.05 -5.74 -18.92
N GLY A 198 8.78 -5.38 -17.66
CA GLY A 198 9.72 -4.66 -16.80
C GLY A 198 11.01 -5.45 -16.53
N GLU A 199 10.92 -6.76 -16.36
CA GLU A 199 12.08 -7.65 -16.22
C GLU A 199 12.94 -7.64 -17.50
N ALA A 200 12.31 -7.74 -18.67
CA ALA A 200 13.00 -7.67 -19.95
C ALA A 200 13.69 -6.30 -20.17
N GLN A 201 13.04 -5.20 -19.78
CA GLN A 201 13.64 -3.86 -19.81
C GLN A 201 14.87 -3.78 -18.90
N CYS A 202 14.76 -4.30 -17.67
CA CYS A 202 15.88 -4.35 -16.73
C CYS A 202 17.06 -5.14 -17.31
N ALA A 203 16.81 -6.29 -17.94
CA ALA A 203 17.86 -7.11 -18.55
C ALA A 203 18.60 -6.38 -19.70
N ALA A 204 17.93 -5.51 -20.44
CA ALA A 204 18.54 -4.74 -21.54
C ALA A 204 19.48 -3.60 -21.08
N LEU A 205 19.40 -3.21 -19.81
CA LEU A 205 20.20 -2.13 -19.20
C LEU A 205 21.48 -2.64 -18.52
N ALA A 206 21.63 -3.96 -18.37
CA ALA A 206 22.75 -4.63 -17.72
C ALA A 206 23.85 -5.04 -18.73
#